data_AF-A0A955D832-F1
#
_entry.id   AF-A0A955D832-F1
#
_cell.length_a   1.000
_cell.length_b   1.000
_cell.length_c   1.000
_cell.angle_alpha   90.00
_cell.angle_beta   90.00
_cell.angle_gamma   90.00
#
_symmetry.space_group_name_H-M   'P 1'
#
loop_
_entity.id
_entity.type
_entity.pdbx_description
1 polymer ?
#
loop_
_entity_poly.entity_id
_entity_poly.type
_entity_poly.pdbx_seq_one_letter_code
_entity_poly.pdbx_strand_id
1 'polypeptide(L)'
;YDIDGVHLDDYFYPYPVAGRPFPDDTAFARFGAGLSRGDWRRKNINEFVQRLGREIKAIKPGLPFGISPFGIWRPGNPAGVAGLDAYEELAADARLWLREGWLDYAAPQLYWKIDAPQQPYEHLLRWWRAQNTQGRHVWPGLNASRVAEGEPRWAKEEILRQIEIARSVDRVKPGVALYSAATLMNDAGGLATALQRGPFADAALAPRYPWLPGATSPPAPSVTVQDGGALSFFNWQAFGEARNIRGWAVWTRAEGGAWTMRVRGAAERSLEVRSRGDGGVDAVAIAAIGAGSVVGEAWAMRRHER
;
A
#
# COMPACT_ATOMS: atom_id res chain seq x y z
N TYR A 1 -0.64 -20.24 2.70
CA TYR A 1 0.23 -19.35 1.90
C TYR A 1 1.00 -18.41 2.79
N ASP A 2 2.19 -18.01 2.33
CA ASP A 2 3.04 -17.04 3.00
C ASP A 2 2.79 -15.64 2.44
N ILE A 3 1.59 -15.11 2.72
CA ILE A 3 1.13 -13.79 2.28
C ILE A 3 1.44 -12.71 3.32
N ASP A 4 1.58 -11.47 2.85
CA ASP A 4 1.84 -10.28 3.68
C ASP A 4 0.59 -9.43 3.95
N GLY A 5 -0.54 -9.76 3.33
CA GLY A 5 -1.81 -9.12 3.60
C GLY A 5 -2.96 -9.79 2.87
N VAL A 6 -4.18 -9.47 3.28
CA VAL A 6 -5.41 -9.80 2.55
C VAL A 6 -6.01 -8.50 2.03
N HIS A 7 -6.40 -8.51 0.75
CA HIS A 7 -7.00 -7.38 0.07
C HIS A 7 -8.30 -7.81 -0.59
N LEU A 8 -9.36 -7.03 -0.42
CA LEU A 8 -10.56 -7.11 -1.26
C LEU A 8 -10.70 -5.81 -2.05
N ASP A 9 -11.20 -5.92 -3.28
CA ASP A 9 -11.55 -4.76 -4.08
C ASP A 9 -12.99 -4.29 -3.78
N ASP A 10 -13.59 -3.55 -4.69
CA ASP A 10 -14.85 -2.82 -4.55
C ASP A 10 -16.10 -3.65 -4.88
N TYR A 11 -15.95 -4.91 -5.30
CA TYR A 11 -17.07 -5.78 -5.66
C TYR A 11 -17.72 -6.43 -4.44
N PHE A 12 -18.94 -5.99 -4.12
CA PHE A 12 -19.79 -6.55 -3.06
C PHE A 12 -21.10 -7.07 -3.66
N TYR A 13 -22.19 -6.31 -3.59
CA TYR A 13 -23.30 -6.50 -4.51
C TYR A 13 -22.90 -6.02 -5.91
N PRO A 14 -23.46 -6.61 -6.97
CA PRO A 14 -23.09 -6.22 -8.32
C PRO A 14 -23.50 -4.78 -8.59
N TYR A 15 -22.68 -4.09 -9.38
CA TYR A 15 -23.03 -2.79 -9.94
C TYR A 15 -24.41 -2.85 -10.60
N PRO A 16 -25.28 -1.87 -10.33
CA PRO A 16 -26.66 -1.91 -10.80
C PRO A 16 -26.71 -1.89 -12.33
N VAL A 17 -27.51 -2.79 -12.88
CA VAL A 17 -27.82 -2.82 -14.32
C VAL A 17 -29.28 -2.46 -14.48
N ALA A 18 -29.58 -1.48 -15.33
CA ALA A 18 -30.93 -0.98 -15.53
C ALA A 18 -31.90 -2.13 -15.89
N GLY A 19 -33.02 -2.21 -15.15
CA GLY A 19 -34.04 -3.24 -15.33
C GLY A 19 -33.66 -4.64 -14.84
N ARG A 20 -32.49 -4.83 -14.22
CA ARG A 20 -32.03 -6.13 -13.71
C ARG A 20 -31.74 -6.08 -12.21
N PRO A 21 -32.75 -6.29 -11.35
CA PRO A 21 -32.53 -6.34 -9.91
C PRO A 21 -31.71 -7.57 -9.50
N PHE A 22 -30.99 -7.46 -8.37
CA PHE A 22 -30.32 -8.61 -7.78
C PHE A 22 -31.36 -9.61 -7.24
N PRO A 23 -31.31 -10.91 -7.61
CA PRO A 23 -32.38 -11.86 -7.36
C PRO A 23 -32.32 -12.44 -5.93
N ASP A 24 -32.49 -11.59 -4.91
CA ASP A 24 -32.42 -11.97 -3.50
C ASP A 24 -33.78 -12.01 -2.77
N ASP A 25 -34.89 -12.03 -3.50
CA ASP A 25 -36.24 -12.04 -2.91
C ASP A 25 -36.47 -13.18 -1.91
N THR A 26 -36.11 -14.41 -2.30
CA THR A 26 -36.28 -15.59 -1.43
C THR A 26 -35.41 -15.49 -0.17
N ALA A 27 -34.17 -15.03 -0.32
CA ALA A 27 -33.25 -14.87 0.79
C ALA A 27 -33.72 -13.73 1.73
N PHE A 28 -34.19 -12.62 1.17
CA PHE A 28 -34.71 -11.49 1.94
C PHE A 28 -36.00 -11.84 2.68
N ALA A 29 -36.94 -12.54 2.04
CA ALA A 29 -38.17 -12.99 2.70
C ALA A 29 -37.88 -13.90 3.91
N ARG A 30 -36.84 -14.75 3.82
CA ARG A 30 -36.48 -15.69 4.87
C ARG A 30 -35.60 -15.06 5.98
N PHE A 31 -34.66 -14.19 5.61
CA PHE A 31 -33.61 -13.72 6.52
C PHE A 31 -33.61 -12.20 6.74
N GLY A 32 -34.56 -11.46 6.14
CA GLY A 32 -34.64 -10.00 6.23
C GLY A 32 -34.91 -9.47 7.63
N ALA A 33 -35.57 -10.27 8.48
CA ALA A 33 -35.76 -10.00 9.91
C ALA A 33 -36.30 -8.59 10.24
N GLY A 34 -37.21 -8.07 9.42
CA GLY A 34 -37.85 -6.76 9.60
C GLY A 34 -37.02 -5.55 9.16
N LEU A 35 -35.81 -5.76 8.64
CA LEU A 35 -34.99 -4.69 8.06
C LEU A 35 -35.54 -4.27 6.69
N SER A 36 -35.23 -3.03 6.29
CA SER A 36 -35.31 -2.67 4.87
C SER A 36 -34.38 -3.56 4.05
N ARG A 37 -34.67 -3.77 2.76
CA ARG A 37 -33.80 -4.59 1.92
C ARG A 37 -32.39 -4.04 1.83
N GLY A 38 -32.24 -2.71 1.72
CA GLY A 38 -30.92 -2.06 1.73
C GLY A 38 -30.15 -2.31 3.02
N ASP A 39 -30.80 -2.15 4.17
CA ASP A 39 -30.15 -2.40 5.48
C ASP A 39 -29.80 -3.86 5.68
N TRP A 40 -30.65 -4.78 5.24
CA TRP A 40 -30.36 -6.21 5.26
C TRP A 40 -29.13 -6.56 4.40
N ARG A 41 -29.06 -6.04 3.18
CA ARG A 41 -27.89 -6.25 2.29
C ARG A 41 -26.61 -5.71 2.94
N ARG A 42 -26.65 -4.48 3.46
CA ARG A 42 -25.50 -3.87 4.16
C ARG A 42 -25.11 -4.66 5.39
N LYS A 43 -26.07 -5.11 6.19
CA LYS A 43 -25.82 -5.98 7.35
C LYS A 43 -25.06 -7.24 6.95
N ASN A 44 -25.46 -7.90 5.86
CA ASN A 44 -24.78 -9.10 5.37
C ASN A 44 -23.31 -8.82 5.00
N ILE A 45 -23.05 -7.73 4.27
CA ILE A 45 -21.67 -7.34 3.91
C ILE A 45 -20.87 -6.95 5.16
N ASN A 46 -21.44 -6.18 6.07
CA ASN A 46 -20.81 -5.77 7.32
C ASN A 46 -20.41 -6.99 8.16
N GLU A 47 -21.31 -7.96 8.33
CA GLU A 47 -21.04 -9.20 9.04
C GLU A 47 -19.94 -10.01 8.37
N PHE A 48 -19.93 -10.08 7.03
CA PHE A 48 -18.87 -10.73 6.27
C PHE A 48 -17.52 -10.05 6.49
N VAL A 49 -17.41 -8.73 6.28
CA VAL A 49 -16.15 -7.97 6.42
C VAL A 49 -15.61 -8.09 7.85
N GLN A 50 -16.47 -7.90 8.86
CA GLN A 50 -16.05 -7.98 10.25
C GLN A 50 -15.61 -9.40 10.63
N ARG A 51 -16.34 -10.42 10.17
CA ARG A 51 -15.96 -11.82 10.42
C ARG A 51 -14.64 -12.15 9.72
N LEU A 52 -14.48 -11.81 8.45
CA LEU A 52 -13.25 -12.07 7.69
C LEU A 52 -12.03 -11.47 8.41
N GLY A 53 -12.13 -10.20 8.83
CA GLY A 53 -11.08 -9.56 9.62
C GLY A 53 -10.74 -10.36 10.90
N ARG A 54 -11.75 -10.75 11.69
CA ARG A 54 -11.54 -11.55 12.91
C ARG A 54 -10.86 -12.90 12.64
N GLU A 55 -11.32 -13.63 11.62
CA GLU A 55 -10.76 -14.94 11.26
C GLU A 55 -9.30 -14.82 10.78
N ILE A 56 -8.98 -13.78 10.01
CA ILE A 56 -7.60 -13.48 9.61
C ILE A 56 -6.71 -13.31 10.85
N LYS A 57 -7.16 -12.52 11.84
CA LYS A 57 -6.38 -12.29 13.06
C LYS A 57 -6.27 -13.53 13.94
N ALA A 58 -7.30 -14.37 13.97
CA ALA A 58 -7.25 -15.63 14.71
C ALA A 58 -6.18 -16.59 14.15
N ILE A 59 -5.97 -16.59 12.83
CA ILE A 59 -4.97 -17.46 12.18
C ILE A 59 -3.58 -16.80 12.13
N LYS A 60 -3.51 -15.51 11.75
CA LYS A 60 -2.28 -14.72 11.63
C LYS A 60 -2.49 -13.32 12.23
N PRO A 61 -2.25 -13.14 13.54
CA PRO A 61 -2.55 -11.88 14.24
C PRO A 61 -1.90 -10.62 13.64
N GLY A 62 -0.69 -10.75 13.10
CA GLY A 62 0.05 -9.64 12.47
C GLY A 62 -0.28 -9.37 11.01
N LEU A 63 -1.17 -10.15 10.36
CA LEU A 63 -1.42 -10.04 8.92
C LEU A 63 -2.44 -8.93 8.61
N PRO A 64 -2.08 -7.83 7.92
CA PRO A 64 -3.01 -6.75 7.63
C PRO A 64 -4.14 -7.18 6.69
N PHE A 65 -5.34 -6.68 6.97
CA PHE A 65 -6.53 -6.80 6.14
C PHE A 65 -6.98 -5.41 5.68
N GLY A 66 -7.16 -5.23 4.39
CA GLY A 66 -7.69 -3.99 3.85
C GLY A 66 -8.60 -4.19 2.67
N ILE A 67 -9.33 -3.12 2.36
CA ILE A 67 -10.32 -3.10 1.29
C ILE A 67 -10.07 -1.86 0.45
N SER A 68 -10.19 -2.01 -0.87
CA SER A 68 -10.27 -0.93 -1.86
C SER A 68 -11.74 -0.68 -2.20
N PRO A 69 -12.48 0.14 -1.41
CA PRO A 69 -13.87 0.41 -1.72
C PRO A 69 -13.99 1.39 -2.89
N PHE A 70 -15.19 1.47 -3.48
CA PHE A 70 -15.52 2.56 -4.40
C PHE A 70 -15.23 3.93 -3.76
N GLY A 71 -14.68 4.86 -4.54
CA GLY A 71 -14.16 6.11 -4.00
C GLY A 71 -15.21 7.10 -3.46
N ILE A 72 -16.49 6.92 -3.80
CA ILE A 72 -17.61 7.71 -3.26
C ILE A 72 -18.41 6.79 -2.33
N TRP A 73 -18.41 7.07 -1.03
CA TRP A 73 -19.27 6.33 -0.10
C TRP A 73 -20.75 6.59 -0.40
N ARG A 74 -21.12 7.87 -0.49
CA ARG A 74 -22.44 8.36 -0.87
C ARG A 74 -22.34 9.71 -1.59
N PRO A 75 -23.21 10.02 -2.55
CA PRO A 75 -23.36 11.38 -3.06
C PRO A 75 -23.59 12.39 -1.93
N GLY A 76 -23.10 13.60 -2.12
CA GLY A 76 -23.09 14.65 -1.11
C GLY A 76 -22.08 14.45 0.02
N ASN A 77 -21.24 13.40 -0.04
CA ASN A 77 -20.22 13.10 0.95
C ASN A 77 -18.85 12.90 0.28
N PRO A 78 -18.00 13.94 0.25
CA PRO A 78 -18.20 15.29 0.80
C PRO A 78 -19.20 16.15 0.00
N ALA A 79 -19.64 17.28 0.57
CA ALA A 79 -20.63 18.16 -0.05
C ALA A 79 -20.25 18.55 -1.49
N GLY A 80 -21.22 18.51 -2.41
CA GLY A 80 -21.01 18.78 -3.83
C GLY A 80 -20.53 17.59 -4.66
N VAL A 81 -20.11 16.49 -4.04
CA VAL A 81 -19.75 15.26 -4.76
C VAL A 81 -20.99 14.54 -5.26
N ALA A 82 -20.95 14.08 -6.51
CA ALA A 82 -22.00 13.28 -7.13
C ALA A 82 -21.42 12.00 -7.74
N GLY A 83 -22.26 10.99 -7.97
CA GLY A 83 -21.83 9.71 -8.54
C GLY A 83 -22.66 8.55 -8.01
N LEU A 84 -22.11 7.34 -8.08
CA LEU A 84 -22.72 6.14 -7.51
C LEU A 84 -22.83 6.25 -5.98
N ASP A 85 -23.97 5.84 -5.42
CA ASP A 85 -24.11 5.62 -3.98
C ASP A 85 -23.67 4.19 -3.65
N ALA A 86 -22.39 4.01 -3.29
CA ALA A 86 -21.84 2.68 -2.97
C ALA A 86 -22.49 2.06 -1.73
N TYR A 87 -22.96 2.88 -0.79
CA TYR A 87 -23.67 2.44 0.41
C TYR A 87 -25.03 1.80 0.07
N GLU A 88 -25.76 2.36 -0.89
CA GLU A 88 -27.05 1.82 -1.33
C GLU A 88 -26.91 0.74 -2.41
N GLU A 89 -26.14 1.01 -3.47
CA GLU A 89 -26.11 0.19 -4.69
C GLU A 89 -25.21 -1.05 -4.53
N LEU A 90 -24.08 -0.90 -3.84
CA LEU A 90 -23.12 -1.99 -3.62
C LEU A 90 -23.26 -2.63 -2.23
N ALA A 91 -24.15 -2.08 -1.39
CA ALA A 91 -24.27 -2.41 0.03
C ALA A 91 -22.94 -2.31 0.80
N ALA A 92 -22.05 -1.41 0.36
CA ALA A 92 -20.70 -1.26 0.89
C ALA A 92 -20.61 -0.08 1.86
N ASP A 93 -20.79 -0.35 3.16
CA ASP A 93 -20.62 0.68 4.21
C ASP A 93 -19.16 0.85 4.64
N ALA A 94 -18.29 1.19 3.67
CA ALA A 94 -16.86 1.32 3.90
C ALA A 94 -16.49 2.43 4.91
N ARG A 95 -17.36 3.42 5.10
CA ARG A 95 -17.21 4.42 6.15
C ARG A 95 -17.29 3.79 7.54
N LEU A 96 -18.25 2.89 7.77
CA LEU A 96 -18.36 2.13 9.02
C LEU A 96 -17.11 1.27 9.25
N TRP A 97 -16.68 0.49 8.24
CA TRP A 97 -15.55 -0.43 8.38
C TRP A 97 -14.25 0.30 8.77
N LEU A 98 -14.03 1.49 8.21
CA LEU A 98 -12.90 2.34 8.55
C LEU A 98 -13.04 2.94 9.96
N ARG A 99 -14.21 3.50 10.29
CA ARG A 99 -14.46 4.16 11.60
C ARG A 99 -14.39 3.22 12.79
N GLU A 100 -14.86 2.00 12.60
CA GLU A 100 -14.84 0.96 13.64
C GLU A 100 -13.51 0.20 13.65
N GLY A 101 -12.58 0.50 12.73
CA GLY A 101 -11.25 -0.09 12.70
C GLY A 101 -11.25 -1.56 12.33
N TRP A 102 -12.27 -2.01 11.59
CA TRP A 102 -12.37 -3.38 11.06
C TRP A 102 -11.33 -3.66 9.97
N LEU A 103 -10.82 -2.59 9.36
CA LEU A 103 -9.73 -2.62 8.39
C LEU A 103 -8.43 -2.13 9.04
N ASP A 104 -7.32 -2.69 8.60
CA ASP A 104 -5.98 -2.16 8.87
C ASP A 104 -5.63 -1.04 7.89
N TYR A 105 -6.10 -1.16 6.65
CA TYR A 105 -6.02 -0.06 5.69
C TYR A 105 -7.26 0.01 4.81
N ALA A 106 -7.59 1.22 4.38
CA ALA A 106 -8.56 1.45 3.31
C ALA A 106 -7.84 2.01 2.08
N ALA A 107 -8.24 1.60 0.90
CA ALA A 107 -7.70 2.10 -0.36
C ALA A 107 -8.81 2.61 -1.28
N PRO A 108 -9.53 3.68 -0.90
CA PRO A 108 -10.66 4.15 -1.70
C PRO A 108 -10.22 4.46 -3.14
N GLN A 109 -10.95 3.94 -4.12
CA GLN A 109 -10.65 4.11 -5.53
C GLN A 109 -10.94 5.56 -5.99
N LEU A 110 -9.98 6.47 -5.82
CA LEU A 110 -10.11 7.88 -6.19
C LEU A 110 -9.73 8.10 -7.65
N TYR A 111 -10.49 7.47 -8.55
CA TYR A 111 -10.22 7.43 -9.99
C TYR A 111 -10.77 8.64 -10.75
N TRP A 112 -10.71 9.83 -10.13
CA TRP A 112 -11.09 11.11 -10.76
C TRP A 112 -9.93 12.10 -10.77
N LYS A 113 -9.99 13.05 -11.71
CA LYS A 113 -8.96 14.09 -11.86
C LYS A 113 -8.95 15.00 -10.63
N ILE A 114 -7.82 15.66 -10.44
CA ILE A 114 -7.66 16.72 -9.44
C ILE A 114 -8.74 17.80 -9.63
N ASP A 115 -9.03 18.18 -10.87
CA ASP A 115 -9.98 19.22 -11.25
C ASP A 115 -11.37 18.68 -11.64
N ALA A 116 -11.68 17.41 -11.36
CA ALA A 116 -12.98 16.83 -11.70
C ALA A 116 -14.11 17.61 -11.01
N PRO A 117 -15.08 18.20 -11.74
CA PRO A 117 -16.05 19.14 -11.17
C PRO A 117 -16.89 18.58 -10.01
N GLN A 118 -17.24 17.30 -10.09
CA GLN A 118 -18.11 16.63 -9.12
C GLN A 118 -17.39 15.55 -8.31
N GLN A 119 -16.11 15.29 -8.57
CA GLN A 119 -15.32 14.27 -7.87
C GLN A 119 -13.85 14.72 -7.69
N PRO A 120 -13.59 15.94 -7.21
CA PRO A 120 -12.21 16.45 -7.15
C PRO A 120 -11.38 15.58 -6.20
N TYR A 121 -10.29 15.02 -6.72
CA TYR A 121 -9.45 14.02 -6.04
C TYR A 121 -9.07 14.41 -4.60
N GLU A 122 -8.57 15.63 -4.41
CA GLU A 122 -8.11 16.08 -3.08
C GLU A 122 -9.25 16.17 -2.08
N HIS A 123 -10.43 16.62 -2.52
CA HIS A 123 -11.61 16.75 -1.67
C HIS A 123 -12.06 15.38 -1.17
N LEU A 124 -12.12 14.39 -2.06
CA LEU A 124 -12.43 13.01 -1.70
C LEU A 124 -11.40 12.41 -0.75
N LEU A 125 -10.10 12.62 -1.02
CA LEU A 125 -9.02 12.12 -0.16
C LEU A 125 -9.13 12.70 1.26
N ARG A 126 -9.30 14.01 1.39
CA ARG A 126 -9.48 14.68 2.68
C ARG A 126 -10.70 14.16 3.42
N TRP A 127 -11.82 13.93 2.70
CA TRP A 127 -13.03 13.37 3.30
C TRP A 127 -12.81 11.97 3.86
N TRP A 128 -12.19 11.05 3.10
CA TRP A 128 -11.89 9.69 3.57
C TRP A 128 -10.97 9.70 4.79
N ARG A 129 -9.96 10.56 4.79
CA ARG A 129 -9.06 10.73 5.94
C ARG A 129 -9.81 11.24 7.17
N ALA A 130 -10.74 12.17 7.01
CA ALA A 130 -11.58 12.66 8.11
C ALA A 130 -12.51 11.57 8.69
N GLN A 131 -12.80 10.50 7.94
CA GLN A 131 -13.58 9.36 8.47
C GLN A 131 -12.73 8.40 9.31
N ASN A 132 -11.41 8.51 9.32
CA ASN A 132 -10.52 7.54 9.94
C ASN A 132 -10.33 7.78 11.45
N THR A 133 -11.35 7.43 12.24
CA THR A 133 -11.36 7.61 13.71
C THR A 133 -10.38 6.69 14.45
N GLN A 134 -9.84 5.67 13.79
CA GLN A 134 -8.95 4.66 14.39
C GLN A 134 -7.48 4.83 13.95
N GLY A 135 -7.16 5.89 13.20
CA GLY A 135 -5.79 6.16 12.75
C GLY A 135 -5.20 5.07 11.84
N ARG A 136 -6.06 4.33 11.11
CA ARG A 136 -5.69 3.31 10.13
C ARG A 136 -4.95 3.92 8.93
N HIS A 137 -4.35 3.10 8.07
CA HIS A 137 -3.80 3.63 6.84
C HIS A 137 -4.91 3.92 5.83
N VAL A 138 -4.81 5.01 5.06
CA VAL A 138 -5.75 5.30 3.97
C VAL A 138 -4.97 5.67 2.71
N TRP A 139 -4.77 4.71 1.81
CA TRP A 139 -3.92 4.88 0.63
C TRP A 139 -4.80 4.93 -0.63
N PRO A 140 -5.10 6.13 -1.17
CA PRO A 140 -6.03 6.23 -2.29
C PRO A 140 -5.56 5.40 -3.49
N GLY A 141 -6.50 4.71 -4.12
CA GLY A 141 -6.31 4.10 -5.42
C GLY A 141 -6.29 5.19 -6.49
N LEU A 142 -5.28 5.16 -7.38
CA LEU A 142 -5.16 6.03 -8.54
C LEU A 142 -5.27 5.21 -9.82
N ASN A 143 -5.98 5.75 -10.82
CA ASN A 143 -6.19 5.07 -12.09
C ASN A 143 -5.03 5.36 -13.06
N ALA A 144 -3.92 4.65 -12.91
CA ALA A 144 -2.79 4.69 -13.83
C ALA A 144 -3.14 4.12 -15.23
N SER A 145 -4.07 3.19 -15.34
CA SER A 145 -4.50 2.59 -16.62
C SER A 145 -4.99 3.61 -17.64
N ARG A 146 -5.60 4.72 -17.19
CA ARG A 146 -6.00 5.85 -18.05
C ARG A 146 -4.83 6.49 -18.82
N VAL A 147 -3.61 6.45 -18.26
CA VAL A 147 -2.40 6.89 -18.96
C VAL A 147 -2.11 5.97 -20.16
N ALA A 148 -2.26 4.66 -19.98
CA ALA A 148 -2.05 3.67 -21.04
C ALA A 148 -3.12 3.74 -22.14
N GLU A 149 -4.34 4.15 -21.79
CA GLU A 149 -5.44 4.42 -22.73
C GLU A 149 -5.21 5.69 -23.57
N GLY A 150 -4.16 6.48 -23.28
CA GLY A 150 -3.83 7.70 -24.02
C GLY A 150 -4.81 8.85 -23.80
N GLU A 151 -5.52 8.85 -22.67
CA GLU A 151 -6.50 9.91 -22.38
C GLU A 151 -5.80 11.27 -22.21
N PRO A 152 -6.00 12.27 -23.09
CA PRO A 152 -5.14 13.46 -23.16
C PRO A 152 -5.08 14.29 -21.88
N ARG A 153 -6.17 14.29 -21.10
CA ARG A 153 -6.24 15.00 -19.81
C ARG A 153 -5.87 14.12 -18.61
N TRP A 154 -5.40 12.90 -18.84
CA TRP A 154 -4.97 11.94 -17.82
C TRP A 154 -3.57 11.41 -18.16
N ALA A 155 -2.65 12.33 -18.46
CA ALA A 155 -1.25 12.01 -18.66
C ALA A 155 -0.55 11.68 -17.33
N LYS A 156 0.70 11.20 -17.40
CA LYS A 156 1.49 10.84 -16.20
C LYS A 156 1.58 11.98 -15.18
N GLU A 157 1.61 13.24 -15.63
CA GLU A 157 1.67 14.43 -14.78
C GLU A 157 0.46 14.52 -13.83
N GLU A 158 -0.70 13.99 -14.22
CA GLU A 158 -1.86 13.89 -13.35
C GLU A 158 -1.60 12.95 -12.18
N ILE A 159 -1.06 11.75 -12.46
CA ILE A 159 -0.72 10.75 -11.43
C ILE A 159 0.37 11.28 -10.50
N LEU A 160 1.40 11.95 -11.05
CA LEU A 160 2.47 12.54 -10.24
C LEU A 160 1.92 13.60 -9.26
N ARG A 161 1.06 14.50 -9.74
CA ARG A 161 0.43 15.52 -8.89
C ARG A 161 -0.51 14.90 -7.85
N GLN A 162 -1.25 13.84 -8.18
CA GLN A 162 -2.09 13.11 -7.22
C GLN A 162 -1.26 12.48 -6.08
N ILE A 163 -0.06 11.99 -6.38
CA ILE A 163 0.90 11.46 -5.38
C ILE A 163 1.43 12.59 -4.49
N GLU A 164 1.78 13.74 -5.08
CA GLU A 164 2.21 14.92 -4.31
C GLU A 164 1.11 15.42 -3.37
N ILE A 165 -0.14 15.47 -3.83
CA ILE A 165 -1.30 15.79 -2.99
C ILE A 165 -1.47 14.74 -1.88
N ALA A 166 -1.34 13.44 -2.17
CA ALA A 166 -1.45 12.41 -1.15
C ALA A 166 -0.40 12.59 -0.03
N ARG A 167 0.81 12.99 -0.40
CA ARG A 167 1.91 13.32 0.55
C ARG A 167 1.66 14.61 1.32
N SER A 168 1.03 15.61 0.71
CA SER A 168 0.75 16.88 1.36
C SER A 168 -0.39 16.75 2.39
N VAL A 169 -1.36 15.87 2.11
CA VAL A 169 -2.51 15.59 2.99
C VAL A 169 -2.11 14.72 4.18
N ASP A 170 -1.23 13.73 4.01
CA ASP A 170 -0.67 12.92 5.10
C ASP A 170 0.86 12.81 4.97
N ARG A 171 1.57 13.59 5.77
CA ARG A 171 3.04 13.59 5.81
C ARG A 171 3.64 12.47 6.65
N VAL A 172 2.84 11.78 7.46
CA VAL A 172 3.34 10.77 8.41
C VAL A 172 3.30 9.38 7.77
N LYS A 173 2.22 9.06 7.05
CA LYS A 173 2.00 7.73 6.45
C LYS A 173 1.49 7.85 5.01
N PRO A 174 2.20 8.57 4.12
CA PRO A 174 1.80 8.70 2.74
C PRO A 174 1.85 7.34 2.03
N GLY A 175 1.02 7.18 1.02
CA GLY A 175 0.98 5.99 0.19
C GLY A 175 -0.17 6.09 -0.81
N VAL A 176 -0.05 5.35 -1.91
CA VAL A 176 -1.06 5.25 -2.98
C VAL A 176 -1.07 3.81 -3.50
N ALA A 177 -2.19 3.39 -4.08
CA ALA A 177 -2.28 2.17 -4.88
C ALA A 177 -2.47 2.54 -6.36
N LEU A 178 -1.70 1.93 -7.27
CA LEU A 178 -1.78 2.24 -8.70
C LEU A 178 -2.53 1.13 -9.44
N TYR A 179 -3.72 1.44 -9.95
CA TYR A 179 -4.45 0.56 -10.85
C TYR A 179 -4.07 0.88 -12.30
N SER A 180 -3.34 0.05 -13.03
CA SER A 180 -2.83 -1.28 -12.64
C SER A 180 -1.34 -1.44 -12.92
N ALA A 181 -0.78 -2.55 -12.45
CA ALA A 181 0.63 -2.88 -12.65
C ALA A 181 1.04 -2.91 -14.13
N ALA A 182 0.13 -3.27 -15.05
CA ALA A 182 0.42 -3.33 -16.48
C ALA A 182 0.90 -1.99 -17.05
N THR A 183 0.35 -0.87 -16.58
CA THR A 183 0.80 0.48 -16.97
C THR A 183 2.27 0.70 -16.61
N LEU A 184 2.70 0.21 -15.46
CA LEU A 184 4.08 0.35 -14.98
C LEU A 184 5.02 -0.62 -15.70
N MET A 185 4.61 -1.87 -15.87
CA MET A 185 5.41 -2.89 -16.55
C MET A 185 5.74 -2.51 -17.99
N ASN A 186 4.82 -1.82 -18.67
CA ASN A 186 5.01 -1.37 -20.05
C ASN A 186 5.59 0.06 -20.15
N ASP A 187 5.92 0.70 -19.01
CA ASP A 187 6.25 2.12 -18.92
C ASP A 187 5.34 3.02 -19.76
N ALA A 188 4.02 2.74 -19.72
CA ALA A 188 3.06 3.41 -20.59
C ALA A 188 3.05 4.92 -20.30
N GLY A 189 3.16 5.72 -21.36
CA GLY A 189 3.30 7.18 -21.25
C GLY A 189 4.59 7.66 -20.56
N GLY A 190 5.55 6.76 -20.26
CA GLY A 190 6.75 7.03 -19.47
C GLY A 190 6.49 7.15 -17.97
N LEU A 191 5.38 6.59 -17.46
CA LEU A 191 4.97 6.73 -16.07
C LEU A 191 5.94 6.06 -15.08
N ALA A 192 6.40 4.84 -15.35
CA ALA A 192 7.31 4.13 -14.44
C ALA A 192 8.65 4.87 -14.35
N THR A 193 9.18 5.32 -15.49
CA THR A 193 10.40 6.14 -15.53
C THR A 193 10.22 7.44 -14.74
N ALA A 194 9.09 8.13 -14.88
CA ALA A 194 8.83 9.37 -14.16
C ALA A 194 8.68 9.15 -12.64
N LEU A 195 8.02 8.07 -12.23
CA LEU A 195 7.90 7.69 -10.82
C LEU A 195 9.27 7.43 -10.19
N GLN A 196 10.14 6.67 -10.89
CA GLN A 196 11.51 6.35 -10.43
C GLN A 196 12.43 7.57 -10.37
N ARG A 197 12.21 8.60 -11.18
CA ARG A 197 13.01 9.84 -11.18
C ARG A 197 12.44 10.92 -10.25
N GLY A 198 11.17 10.83 -9.90
CA GLY A 198 10.45 11.81 -9.10
C GLY A 198 10.05 11.24 -7.75
N PRO A 199 8.75 11.02 -7.51
CA PRO A 199 8.25 10.74 -6.18
C PRO A 199 8.81 9.46 -5.56
N PHE A 200 9.19 8.45 -6.34
CA PHE A 200 9.71 7.16 -5.83
C PHE A 200 11.20 6.96 -6.13
N ALA A 201 11.97 8.04 -6.25
CA ALA A 201 13.42 7.97 -6.43
C ALA A 201 14.15 7.36 -5.23
N ASP A 202 13.66 7.64 -4.01
CA ASP A 202 14.23 7.11 -2.78
C ASP A 202 13.52 5.83 -2.35
N ALA A 203 14.30 4.84 -1.90
CA ALA A 203 13.77 3.62 -1.32
C ALA A 203 13.05 3.92 0.00
N ALA A 204 11.85 3.39 0.16
CA ALA A 204 11.06 3.51 1.37
C ALA A 204 10.50 2.14 1.79
N LEU A 205 10.32 1.95 3.09
CA LEU A 205 9.60 0.80 3.63
C LEU A 205 8.12 1.13 3.80
N ALA A 206 7.26 0.12 3.72
CA ALA A 206 5.85 0.32 4.01
C ALA A 206 5.67 0.80 5.46
N PRO A 207 4.75 1.74 5.73
CA PRO A 207 4.47 2.19 7.08
C PRO A 207 4.03 1.05 7.99
N ARG A 208 4.56 1.02 9.22
CA ARG A 208 4.18 0.01 10.22
C ARG A 208 2.69 0.08 10.58
N TYR A 209 2.16 -1.06 11.01
CA TYR A 209 0.80 -1.21 11.55
C TYR A 209 0.86 -1.28 13.09
N PRO A 210 0.93 -0.14 13.81
CA PRO A 210 1.18 -0.13 15.26
C PRO A 210 0.07 -0.75 16.11
N TRP A 211 -1.13 -0.94 15.55
CA TRP A 211 -2.26 -1.60 16.21
C TRP A 211 -2.29 -3.11 16.00
N LEU A 212 -1.41 -3.66 15.15
CA LEU A 212 -1.22 -5.10 15.04
C LEU A 212 -0.13 -5.56 16.00
N PRO A 213 -0.20 -6.81 16.48
CA PRO A 213 0.90 -7.39 17.26
C PRO A 213 2.21 -7.21 16.50
N GLY A 214 3.22 -6.67 17.21
CA GLY A 214 4.51 -6.39 16.61
C GLY A 214 5.14 -7.67 16.08
N ALA A 215 5.58 -7.66 14.82
CA ALA A 215 6.43 -8.71 14.31
C ALA A 215 7.77 -8.66 15.04
N THR A 216 8.33 -9.84 15.34
CA THR A 216 9.64 -9.96 15.97
C THR A 216 10.68 -9.28 15.08
N SER A 217 11.50 -8.42 15.69
CA SER A 217 12.64 -7.81 15.01
C SER A 217 13.61 -8.90 14.54
N PRO A 218 13.96 -8.98 13.25
CA PRO A 218 14.95 -9.92 12.79
C PRO A 218 16.32 -9.68 13.45
N PRO A 219 17.10 -10.74 13.76
CA PRO A 219 18.48 -10.59 14.19
C PRO A 219 19.35 -10.04 13.06
N ALA A 220 20.52 -9.48 13.42
CA ALA A 220 21.51 -9.06 12.43
C ALA A 220 21.96 -10.25 11.55
N PRO A 221 22.16 -10.04 10.23
CA PRO A 221 22.68 -11.09 9.37
C PRO A 221 24.14 -11.40 9.66
N SER A 222 24.55 -12.62 9.31
CA SER A 222 25.97 -12.94 9.16
C SER A 222 26.45 -12.44 7.80
N VAL A 223 27.54 -11.68 7.76
CA VAL A 223 28.08 -11.09 6.52
C VAL A 223 29.55 -11.44 6.36
N THR A 224 29.90 -11.97 5.18
CA THR A 224 31.28 -12.21 4.74
C THR A 224 31.67 -11.17 3.71
N VAL A 225 32.84 -10.55 3.90
CA VAL A 225 33.37 -9.51 3.01
C VAL A 225 34.59 -10.05 2.28
N GLN A 226 34.60 -9.92 0.95
CA GLN A 226 35.76 -10.19 0.11
C GLN A 226 36.25 -8.87 -0.49
N ASP A 227 37.45 -8.42 -0.11
CA ASP A 227 38.06 -7.21 -0.64
C ASP A 227 38.90 -7.56 -1.89
N GLY A 228 38.40 -7.17 -3.07
CA GLY A 228 39.09 -7.30 -4.35
C GLY A 228 39.93 -6.07 -4.71
N GLY A 229 40.18 -5.18 -3.75
CA GLY A 229 40.91 -3.93 -3.98
C GLY A 229 39.98 -2.85 -4.54
N ALA A 230 39.74 -2.86 -5.86
CA ALA A 230 38.86 -1.87 -6.50
C ALA A 230 37.38 -2.10 -6.17
N LEU A 231 36.98 -3.36 -6.05
CA LEU A 231 35.62 -3.80 -5.74
C LEU A 231 35.63 -4.61 -4.43
N SER A 232 34.53 -4.56 -3.69
CA SER A 232 34.29 -5.47 -2.57
C SER A 232 32.95 -6.15 -2.71
N PHE A 233 32.93 -7.42 -2.31
CA PHE A 233 31.76 -8.27 -2.35
C PHE A 233 31.30 -8.56 -0.93
N PHE A 234 30.07 -8.18 -0.62
CA PHE A 234 29.39 -8.48 0.62
C PHE A 234 28.42 -9.63 0.35
N ASN A 235 28.58 -10.72 1.08
CA ASN A 235 27.68 -11.87 1.01
C ASN A 235 27.04 -12.06 2.38
N TRP A 236 25.71 -12.13 2.45
CA TRP A 236 25.00 -12.23 3.72
C TRP A 236 24.04 -13.41 3.77
N GLN A 237 23.76 -13.86 4.99
CA GLN A 237 22.78 -14.88 5.29
C GLN A 237 21.95 -14.45 6.51
N ALA A 238 20.65 -14.79 6.49
CA ALA A 238 19.79 -14.60 7.65
C ALA A 238 20.24 -15.54 8.78
N PHE A 239 20.26 -15.01 10.01
CA PHE A 239 20.50 -15.82 11.20
C PHE A 239 19.18 -16.49 11.63
N GLY A 240 19.17 -17.81 11.85
CA GLY A 240 17.99 -18.55 12.28
C GLY A 240 16.94 -18.79 11.18
N GLU A 241 15.64 -18.68 11.51
CA GLU A 241 14.54 -18.98 10.58
C GLU A 241 14.41 -17.94 9.45
N ALA A 242 15.10 -18.23 8.34
CA ALA A 242 15.04 -17.45 7.10
C ALA A 242 13.63 -17.26 6.51
N ARG A 243 12.63 -18.02 6.99
CA ARG A 243 11.25 -18.03 6.46
C ARG A 243 10.47 -16.73 6.73
N ASN A 244 10.89 -15.93 7.71
CA ASN A 244 10.21 -14.70 8.08
C ASN A 244 10.84 -13.43 7.48
N ILE A 245 11.88 -13.58 6.66
CA ILE A 245 12.55 -12.45 6.00
C ILE A 245 11.81 -12.09 4.71
N ARG A 246 11.34 -10.85 4.63
CA ARG A 246 10.64 -10.24 3.49
C ARG A 246 11.55 -9.46 2.56
N GLY A 247 12.73 -9.08 3.04
CA GLY A 247 13.72 -8.37 2.24
C GLY A 247 14.93 -7.96 3.05
N TRP A 248 15.77 -7.12 2.46
CA TRP A 248 16.95 -6.56 3.09
C TRP A 248 16.97 -5.05 2.91
N ALA A 249 17.24 -4.33 3.99
CA ALA A 249 17.61 -2.93 3.92
C ALA A 249 19.13 -2.87 3.87
N VAL A 250 19.65 -2.28 2.79
CA VAL A 250 21.08 -2.16 2.53
C VAL A 250 21.41 -0.68 2.44
N TRP A 251 22.24 -0.20 3.36
CA TRP A 251 22.77 1.14 3.34
C TRP A 251 24.21 1.13 2.87
N THR A 252 24.54 2.06 1.98
CA THR A 252 25.92 2.32 1.53
C THR A 252 26.22 3.79 1.70
N ARG A 253 27.47 4.10 2.05
CA ARG A 253 27.96 5.47 2.13
C ARG A 253 29.27 5.57 1.35
N ALA A 254 29.37 6.60 0.52
CA ALA A 254 30.66 7.00 -0.06
C ALA A 254 31.45 7.84 0.94
N GLU A 255 32.77 7.85 0.83
CA GLU A 255 33.63 8.67 1.69
C GLU A 255 33.17 10.15 1.71
N GLY A 256 32.94 10.69 2.92
CA GLY A 256 32.41 12.05 3.12
C GLY A 256 30.96 12.28 2.64
N GLY A 257 30.29 11.26 2.10
CA GLY A 257 28.95 11.33 1.53
C GLY A 257 27.82 10.98 2.51
N ALA A 258 26.58 11.12 2.03
CA ALA A 258 25.38 10.68 2.74
C ALA A 258 25.14 9.17 2.61
N TRP A 259 24.42 8.59 3.56
CA TRP A 259 23.94 7.22 3.45
C TRP A 259 22.80 7.13 2.44
N THR A 260 22.89 6.13 1.56
CA THR A 260 21.82 5.78 0.63
C THR A 260 21.28 4.40 0.98
N MET A 261 19.95 4.29 1.14
CA MET A 261 19.28 3.01 1.38
C MET A 261 18.79 2.39 0.08
N ARG A 262 18.89 1.07 -0.04
CA ARG A 262 18.18 0.26 -1.04
C ARG A 262 17.44 -0.87 -0.33
N VAL A 263 16.24 -1.19 -0.83
CA VAL A 263 15.53 -2.41 -0.46
C VAL A 263 15.87 -3.50 -1.47
N ARG A 264 16.23 -4.68 -0.98
CA ARG A 264 16.54 -5.87 -1.79
C ARG A 264 15.55 -6.99 -1.48
N GLY A 265 15.28 -7.83 -2.47
CA GLY A 265 14.33 -8.93 -2.34
C GLY A 265 14.76 -9.98 -1.32
N ALA A 266 13.81 -10.71 -0.73
CA ALA A 266 14.06 -11.74 0.27
C ALA A 266 15.03 -12.85 -0.17
N ALA A 267 15.21 -13.06 -1.48
CA ALA A 267 16.13 -14.06 -2.05
C ALA A 267 17.55 -13.51 -2.31
N GLU A 268 17.75 -12.19 -2.28
CA GLU A 268 19.04 -11.58 -2.57
C GLU A 268 20.02 -11.76 -1.39
N ARG A 269 21.27 -12.11 -1.70
CA ARG A 269 22.29 -12.46 -0.69
C ARG A 269 23.62 -11.75 -0.89
N SER A 270 23.74 -10.88 -1.89
CA SER A 270 25.01 -10.23 -2.19
C SER A 270 24.88 -8.80 -2.73
N LEU A 271 25.95 -8.04 -2.48
CA LEU A 271 26.15 -6.69 -2.96
C LEU A 271 27.61 -6.54 -3.38
N GLU A 272 27.82 -6.04 -4.59
CA GLU A 272 29.11 -5.54 -5.06
C GLU A 272 29.13 -4.02 -4.91
N VAL A 273 30.23 -3.48 -4.38
CA VAL A 273 30.46 -2.02 -4.32
C VAL A 273 31.87 -1.67 -4.78
N ARG A 274 31.99 -0.54 -5.49
CA ARG A 274 33.29 0.11 -5.68
C ARG A 274 33.81 0.55 -4.32
N SER A 275 35.03 0.14 -3.99
CA SER A 275 35.62 0.34 -2.67
C SER A 275 36.80 1.31 -2.66
N ARG A 276 37.30 1.71 -3.83
CA ARG A 276 38.41 2.66 -3.99
C ARG A 276 38.18 3.57 -5.19
N GLY A 277 38.86 4.72 -5.19
CA GLY A 277 38.73 5.76 -6.20
C GLY A 277 37.51 6.65 -5.95
N ASP A 278 37.27 7.59 -6.85
CA ASP A 278 36.17 8.54 -6.73
C ASP A 278 34.81 7.81 -6.63
N GLY A 279 34.02 8.20 -5.63
CA GLY A 279 32.76 7.57 -5.26
C GLY A 279 32.88 6.20 -4.56
N GLY A 280 34.05 5.85 -4.03
CA GLY A 280 34.25 4.60 -3.27
C GLY A 280 33.40 4.52 -2.01
N VAL A 281 32.77 3.36 -1.78
CA VAL A 281 31.96 3.07 -0.59
C VAL A 281 32.88 2.78 0.60
N ASP A 282 32.78 3.63 1.63
CA ASP A 282 33.57 3.54 2.86
C ASP A 282 32.81 2.87 4.01
N ALA A 283 31.48 2.79 3.92
CA ALA A 283 30.65 2.12 4.92
C ALA A 283 29.45 1.40 4.30
N VAL A 284 29.13 0.24 4.89
CA VAL A 284 27.99 -0.60 4.50
C VAL A 284 27.27 -1.05 5.76
N ALA A 285 25.94 -1.00 5.74
CA ALA A 285 25.09 -1.64 6.75
C ALA A 285 24.01 -2.50 6.07
N ILE A 286 23.73 -3.68 6.62
CA ILE A 286 22.78 -4.64 6.07
C ILE A 286 21.89 -5.13 7.21
N ALA A 287 20.59 -4.93 7.09
CA ALA A 287 19.59 -5.42 8.03
C ALA A 287 18.52 -6.25 7.31
N ALA A 288 18.04 -7.29 7.97
CA ALA A 288 16.88 -8.05 7.50
C ALA A 288 15.58 -7.25 7.72
N ILE A 289 14.64 -7.35 6.78
CA ILE A 289 13.29 -6.80 6.89
C ILE A 289 12.34 -7.98 7.12
N GLY A 290 11.64 -7.97 8.25
CA GLY A 290 10.63 -8.97 8.59
C GLY A 290 9.21 -8.58 8.13
N ALA A 291 8.23 -9.39 8.55
CA ALA A 291 6.82 -9.10 8.33
C ALA A 291 6.43 -7.71 8.87
N GLY A 292 5.47 -7.04 8.20
CA GLY A 292 5.02 -5.70 8.59
C GLY A 292 6.09 -4.61 8.48
N SER A 293 7.12 -4.83 7.66
CA SER A 293 8.23 -3.90 7.43
C SER A 293 9.04 -3.57 8.69
N VAL A 294 9.15 -4.53 9.62
CA VAL A 294 10.04 -4.42 10.78
C VAL A 294 11.48 -4.63 10.32
N VAL A 295 12.31 -3.60 10.47
CA VAL A 295 13.76 -3.66 10.22
C VAL A 295 14.44 -4.23 11.46
N GLY A 296 15.25 -5.26 11.25
CA GLY A 296 16.05 -5.91 12.26
C GLY A 296 17.27 -5.11 12.70
N GLU A 297 18.06 -5.72 13.58
CA GLU A 297 19.41 -5.22 13.85
C GLU A 297 20.27 -5.29 12.58
N ALA A 298 21.16 -4.32 12.41
CA ALA A 298 22.03 -4.24 11.24
C ALA A 298 23.41 -4.82 11.56
N TRP A 299 23.94 -5.62 10.63
CA TRP A 299 25.38 -5.76 10.52
C TRP A 299 25.94 -4.49 9.87
N ALA A 300 27.05 -3.96 10.36
CA ALA A 300 27.68 -2.77 9.78
C ALA A 300 29.20 -2.87 9.75
N MET A 301 29.79 -2.30 8.72
CA MET A 301 31.24 -2.15 8.56
C MET A 301 31.56 -0.74 8.08
N ARG A 302 32.60 -0.14 8.66
CA ARG A 302 33.25 1.06 8.15
C ARG A 302 34.71 0.74 7.86
N ARG A 303 35.18 1.09 6.67
CA ARG A 303 36.60 1.09 6.34
C ARG A 303 37.20 2.37 6.95
N HIS A 304 38.20 2.19 7.79
CA HIS A 304 39.07 3.30 8.17
C HIS A 304 40.10 3.50 7.06
N GLU A 305 40.39 4.76 6.71
CA GLU A 305 41.58 5.11 5.96
C GLU A 305 42.80 4.50 6.69
N ARG A 306 43.67 3.84 5.93
CA ARG A 306 45.02 3.51 6.40
C ARG A 306 45.94 4.68 6.08
#